data_AF-A0A7C5EC70-F1
#
_entry.id   AF-A0A7C5EC70-F1
#
_cell.length_a   1.000
_cell.length_b   1.000
_cell.length_c   1.000
_cell.angle_alpha   90.00
_cell.angle_beta   90.00
_cell.angle_gamma   90.00
#
_symmetry.space_group_name_H-M   'P 1'
#
loop_
_entity.id
_entity.type
_entity.pdbx_description
1 polymer ?
#
loop_
_entity_poly.entity_id
_entity_poly.type
_entity_poly.pdbx_seq_one_letter_code
_entity_poly.pdbx_strand_id
1 'polypeptide(L)'
;MYFETLFILLFKLSFLVIFTILKNGIKYQTFINKLLLRIIMFKHEVELAEFIIKNSWIIDEDLTLIEKEINIPSEREVNINLLFKNKSDKYWAIELKNGLILPENVSTFIKHVGFLSQKYNLNRESFNLVLIGDNFSKEVKFFCSLFNIRLVELNLVDELNNRIKAYIENLKKKVALKESFEENISAPHISSDLSDECLEITNELLLSSIFTEKRMELINEILRSKPSSIKELALSLNRDTKNVFEDLRLLQEAKIIDMLINGKKRVPTLRKKTIIIKLGGTI
;
A
#
# COMPACT_ATOMS: atom_id res chain seq x y z
N MET A 1 23.11 4.04 15.55
CA MET A 1 23.27 5.37 14.90
C MET A 1 23.32 5.33 13.37
N TYR A 2 23.70 4.21 12.70
CA TYR A 2 23.65 4.08 11.23
C TYR A 2 22.25 3.81 10.63
N PHE A 3 21.29 3.38 11.45
CA PHE A 3 19.96 2.93 11.01
C PHE A 3 19.03 4.06 10.58
N GLU A 4 19.05 5.21 11.28
CA GLU A 4 18.18 6.35 10.98
C GLU A 4 18.62 7.08 9.71
N THR A 5 19.93 7.24 9.51
CA THR A 5 20.49 7.85 8.29
C THR A 5 20.18 6.99 7.07
N LEU A 6 20.23 5.65 7.21
CA LEU A 6 19.87 4.72 6.16
C LEU A 6 18.36 4.74 5.88
N PHE A 7 17.51 4.84 6.90
CA PHE A 7 16.06 4.91 6.76
C PHE A 7 15.59 6.22 6.09
N ILE A 8 16.17 7.37 6.47
CA ILE A 8 15.88 8.68 5.86
C ILE A 8 16.38 8.72 4.40
N LEU A 9 17.53 8.10 4.12
CA LEU A 9 18.04 7.95 2.75
C LEU A 9 17.10 7.06 1.93
N LEU A 10 16.62 5.95 2.48
CA LEU A 10 15.67 5.03 1.85
C LEU A 10 14.30 5.67 1.60
N PHE A 11 13.81 6.51 2.52
CA PHE A 11 12.53 7.22 2.39
C PHE A 11 12.59 8.36 1.36
N LYS A 12 13.70 9.10 1.30
CA LYS A 12 13.94 10.10 0.24
C LYS A 12 14.11 9.46 -1.13
N LEU A 13 14.74 8.28 -1.19
CA LEU A 13 14.86 7.49 -2.42
C LEU A 13 13.52 6.92 -2.88
N SER A 14 12.63 6.46 -1.98
CA SER A 14 11.31 5.95 -2.38
C SER A 14 10.42 7.02 -3.00
N PHE A 15 10.48 8.27 -2.52
CA PHE A 15 9.71 9.37 -3.09
C PHE A 15 10.24 9.80 -4.47
N LEU A 16 11.57 9.84 -4.63
CA LEU A 16 12.23 10.14 -5.90
C LEU A 16 11.97 9.04 -6.95
N VAL A 17 11.95 7.77 -6.51
CA VAL A 17 11.62 6.60 -7.33
C VAL A 17 10.18 6.66 -7.81
N ILE A 18 9.19 6.93 -6.94
CA ILE A 18 7.78 7.07 -7.35
C ILE A 18 7.59 8.21 -8.36
N PHE A 19 8.23 9.35 -8.13
CA PHE A 19 8.18 10.50 -9.04
C PHE A 19 8.83 10.20 -10.40
N THR A 20 9.86 9.36 -10.42
CA THR A 20 10.56 8.94 -11.65
C THR A 20 9.82 7.80 -12.36
N ILE A 21 9.03 6.97 -11.65
CA ILE A 21 8.19 5.88 -12.20
C ILE A 21 7.12 6.50 -13.08
N LEU A 22 6.51 7.57 -12.60
CA LEU A 22 5.46 8.30 -13.31
C LEU A 22 5.96 9.02 -14.57
N LYS A 23 7.28 9.27 -14.70
CA LYS A 23 7.81 10.16 -15.74
C LYS A 23 8.53 9.46 -16.90
N ASN A 24 9.19 8.31 -16.70
CA ASN A 24 10.17 7.79 -17.67
C ASN A 24 10.21 6.25 -17.77
N GLY A 25 9.18 5.61 -18.33
CA GLY A 25 9.14 4.14 -18.50
C GLY A 25 10.45 3.48 -18.99
N ILE A 26 10.62 2.20 -18.63
CA ILE A 26 11.70 1.25 -19.00
C ILE A 26 13.00 1.31 -18.15
N LYS A 27 13.30 2.37 -17.39
CA LYS A 27 14.51 2.40 -16.51
C LYS A 27 14.41 1.68 -15.15
N TYR A 28 13.43 0.80 -14.96
CA TYR A 28 13.15 0.11 -13.67
C TYR A 28 13.87 -1.23 -13.46
N GLN A 29 14.59 -1.71 -14.48
CA GLN A 29 15.38 -2.93 -14.38
C GLN A 29 16.37 -2.87 -13.21
N THR A 30 17.02 -1.72 -12.98
CA THR A 30 18.02 -1.55 -11.90
C THR A 30 17.40 -1.50 -10.50
N PHE A 31 16.15 -1.08 -10.37
CA PHE A 31 15.39 -1.05 -9.10
C PHE A 31 14.86 -2.45 -8.75
N ILE A 32 14.31 -3.15 -9.74
CA ILE A 32 13.92 -4.56 -9.61
C ILE A 32 15.15 -5.41 -9.28
N ASN A 33 16.30 -5.16 -9.92
CA ASN A 33 17.57 -5.82 -9.60
C ASN A 33 18.08 -5.50 -8.18
N LYS A 34 17.84 -4.30 -7.64
CA LYS A 34 18.19 -3.96 -6.23
C LYS A 34 17.24 -4.60 -5.21
N LEU A 35 15.96 -4.74 -5.55
CA LEU A 35 14.97 -5.45 -4.74
C LEU A 35 15.27 -6.96 -4.75
N LEU A 36 15.54 -7.53 -5.93
CA LEU A 36 16.06 -8.89 -6.12
C LEU A 36 17.38 -9.09 -5.38
N LEU A 37 18.33 -8.15 -5.42
CA LEU A 37 19.59 -8.25 -4.67
C LEU A 37 19.35 -8.25 -3.16
N ARG A 38 18.39 -7.46 -2.63
CA ARG A 38 18.01 -7.50 -1.21
C ARG A 38 17.35 -8.81 -0.80
N ILE A 39 16.59 -9.39 -1.72
CA ILE A 39 15.87 -10.64 -1.54
C ILE A 39 16.83 -11.86 -1.65
N ILE A 40 17.76 -11.83 -2.61
CA ILE A 40 18.90 -12.77 -2.73
C ILE A 40 19.85 -12.63 -1.53
N MET A 41 19.78 -11.52 -0.79
CA MET A 41 20.61 -11.22 0.37
C MET A 41 19.97 -11.56 1.72
N PHE A 42 18.85 -12.29 1.78
CA PHE A 42 18.39 -12.89 3.04
C PHE A 42 19.35 -14.03 3.46
N LYS A 43 20.59 -13.68 3.83
CA LYS A 43 21.54 -14.61 4.43
C LYS A 43 21.15 -14.97 5.86
N HIS A 44 20.21 -14.22 6.47
CA HIS A 44 19.81 -14.39 7.86
C HIS A 44 18.28 -14.57 7.99
N GLU A 45 17.88 -15.61 8.72
CA GLU A 45 16.47 -15.93 9.01
C GLU A 45 15.72 -14.77 9.68
N VAL A 46 16.43 -13.93 10.45
CA VAL A 46 15.87 -12.73 11.12
C VAL A 46 15.29 -11.74 10.11
N GLU A 47 16.02 -11.46 9.04
CA GLU A 47 15.55 -10.51 8.02
C GLU A 47 14.36 -11.09 7.24
N LEU A 48 14.37 -12.41 6.99
CA LEU A 48 13.25 -13.10 6.39
C LEU A 48 12.02 -13.07 7.30
N ALA A 49 12.20 -13.23 8.61
CA ALA A 49 11.12 -13.14 9.58
C ALA A 49 10.45 -11.75 9.54
N GLU A 50 11.25 -10.68 9.58
CA GLU A 50 10.74 -9.30 9.46
C GLU A 50 10.01 -9.04 8.14
N PHE A 51 10.50 -9.62 7.04
CA PHE A 51 9.83 -9.56 5.76
C PHE A 51 8.47 -10.26 5.80
N ILE A 52 8.40 -11.47 6.35
CA ILE A 52 7.17 -12.25 6.48
C ILE A 52 6.17 -11.55 7.41
N ILE A 53 6.61 -10.93 8.51
CA ILE A 53 5.73 -10.15 9.40
C ILE A 53 5.05 -8.99 8.65
N LYS A 54 5.82 -8.23 7.87
CA LYS A 54 5.29 -7.10 7.09
C LYS A 54 4.43 -7.53 5.91
N ASN A 55 4.57 -8.79 5.48
CA ASN A 55 3.91 -9.34 4.31
C ASN A 55 3.22 -10.68 4.63
N SER A 56 2.55 -10.75 5.78
CA SER A 56 1.95 -12.00 6.27
C SER A 56 0.91 -12.59 5.30
N TRP A 57 0.32 -11.72 4.46
CA TRP A 57 -0.54 -12.05 3.32
C TRP A 57 0.08 -13.01 2.29
N ILE A 58 1.42 -13.22 2.31
CA ILE A 58 2.09 -14.26 1.52
C ILE A 58 1.69 -15.67 1.98
N ILE A 59 1.41 -15.82 3.28
CA ILE A 59 1.02 -17.09 3.89
C ILE A 59 -0.48 -17.24 3.85
N ASP A 60 -1.20 -16.28 4.43
CA ASP A 60 -2.66 -16.26 4.51
C ASP A 60 -3.18 -14.83 4.74
N GLU A 61 -4.44 -14.59 4.42
CA GLU A 61 -5.08 -13.30 4.66
C GLU A 61 -5.39 -13.09 6.16
N ASP A 62 -5.41 -11.83 6.61
CA ASP A 62 -5.82 -11.46 7.97
C ASP A 62 -5.00 -12.09 9.12
N LEU A 63 -3.73 -12.43 8.89
CA LEU A 63 -2.84 -12.93 9.93
C LEU A 63 -2.34 -11.82 10.86
N THR A 64 -2.51 -12.02 12.16
CA THR A 64 -1.98 -11.16 13.24
C THR A 64 -0.85 -11.89 13.95
N LEU A 65 0.31 -11.24 14.10
CA LEU A 65 1.46 -11.82 14.79
C LEU A 65 1.17 -11.97 16.29
N ILE A 66 1.41 -13.16 16.84
CA ILE A 66 1.29 -13.46 18.26
C ILE A 66 2.65 -13.42 18.95
N GLU A 67 3.63 -14.14 18.41
CA GLU A 67 4.96 -14.26 19.00
C GLU A 67 6.01 -14.46 17.90
N LYS A 68 7.23 -14.00 18.15
CA LYS A 68 8.40 -14.21 17.29
C LYS A 68 9.51 -14.87 18.10
N GLU A 69 10.35 -15.66 17.44
CA GLU A 69 11.52 -16.33 18.03
C GLU A 69 11.18 -17.09 19.32
N ILE A 70 10.24 -18.03 19.21
CA ILE A 70 9.71 -18.77 20.35
C ILE A 70 10.78 -19.75 20.84
N ASN A 71 11.37 -19.43 22.00
CA ASN A 71 12.37 -20.28 22.62
C ASN A 71 11.76 -21.57 23.18
N ILE A 72 12.35 -22.71 22.81
CA ILE A 72 11.93 -24.04 23.26
C ILE A 72 12.94 -24.54 24.30
N PRO A 73 12.57 -24.69 25.58
CA PRO A 73 13.52 -24.90 26.69
C PRO A 73 14.44 -26.11 26.56
N SER A 74 14.02 -27.15 25.83
CA SER A 74 14.78 -28.39 25.67
C SER A 74 15.86 -28.34 24.60
N GLU A 75 15.89 -27.31 23.76
CA GLU A 75 16.81 -27.21 22.62
C GLU A 75 17.63 -25.93 22.71
N ARG A 76 18.96 -26.04 22.62
CA ARG A 76 19.88 -24.92 22.85
C ARG A 76 19.84 -23.86 21.75
N GLU A 77 19.29 -24.16 20.57
CA GLU A 77 19.41 -23.31 19.39
C GLU A 77 18.19 -23.30 18.45
N VAL A 78 17.07 -23.95 18.81
CA VAL A 78 16.00 -24.16 17.82
C VAL A 78 14.69 -23.52 18.28
N ASN A 79 14.27 -22.52 17.51
CA ASN A 79 13.11 -21.67 17.78
C ASN A 79 12.11 -21.80 16.64
N ILE A 80 10.81 -21.77 16.97
CA ILE A 80 9.80 -21.43 15.96
C ILE A 80 9.94 -19.95 15.67
N ASN A 81 10.18 -19.61 14.40
CA ASN A 81 10.49 -18.25 14.03
C ASN A 81 9.29 -17.33 14.24
N LEU A 82 8.08 -17.75 13.83
CA LEU A 82 6.87 -16.93 13.92
C LEU A 82 5.64 -17.76 14.29
N LEU A 83 4.76 -17.16 15.09
CA LEU A 83 3.42 -17.65 15.37
C LEU A 83 2.40 -16.56 15.05
N PHE A 84 1.49 -16.85 14.12
CA PHE A 84 0.36 -15.98 13.79
C PHE A 84 -0.96 -16.60 14.22
N LYS A 85 -1.98 -15.76 14.27
CA LYS A 85 -3.38 -16.12 14.48
C LYS A 85 -4.26 -15.35 13.50
N ASN A 86 -5.30 -15.98 12.96
CA ASN A 86 -6.30 -15.27 12.15
C ASN A 86 -7.55 -14.92 12.97
N LYS A 87 -8.50 -14.23 12.32
CA LYS A 87 -9.79 -13.84 12.94
C LYS A 87 -10.65 -15.03 13.40
N SER A 88 -10.44 -16.22 12.84
CA SER A 88 -11.18 -17.45 13.19
C SER A 88 -10.51 -18.29 14.28
N ASP A 89 -9.57 -17.72 15.02
CA ASP A 89 -8.84 -18.40 16.10
C ASP A 89 -8.02 -19.62 15.66
N LYS A 90 -7.58 -19.64 14.40
CA LYS A 90 -6.64 -20.64 13.91
C LYS A 90 -5.21 -20.11 14.01
N TYR A 91 -4.25 -21.00 14.26
CA TYR A 91 -2.85 -20.62 14.45
C TYR A 91 -2.00 -21.03 13.26
N TRP A 92 -0.99 -20.23 12.92
CA TRP A 92 0.03 -20.55 11.93
C TRP A 92 1.38 -20.58 12.62
N ALA A 93 1.91 -21.77 12.83
CA ALA A 93 3.28 -21.95 13.28
C ALA A 93 4.17 -21.96 12.04
N ILE A 94 5.18 -21.10 12.02
CA ILE A 94 6.01 -20.88 10.84
C ILE A 94 7.48 -21.08 11.20
N GLU A 95 8.11 -22.00 10.49
CA GLU A 95 9.54 -22.20 10.54
C GLU A 95 10.17 -21.70 9.23
N LEU A 96 11.22 -20.90 9.37
CA LEU A 96 11.98 -20.30 8.31
C LEU A 96 13.31 -21.04 8.24
N LYS A 97 13.71 -21.47 7.05
CA LYS A 97 15.02 -22.08 6.82
C LYS A 97 15.67 -21.45 5.61
N ASN A 98 16.97 -21.25 5.73
CA ASN A 98 17.82 -20.81 4.64
C ASN A 98 18.76 -21.95 4.22
N GLY A 99 18.92 -22.15 2.92
CA GLY A 99 19.80 -23.16 2.37
C GLY A 99 19.14 -24.54 2.25
N LEU A 100 19.96 -25.59 2.21
CA LEU A 100 19.46 -26.95 2.01
C LEU A 100 18.66 -27.41 3.23
N ILE A 101 17.38 -27.67 3.02
CA ILE A 101 16.48 -28.19 4.05
C ILE A 101 16.50 -29.70 3.98
N LEU A 102 16.75 -30.34 5.13
CA LEU A 102 16.84 -31.78 5.28
C LEU A 102 15.63 -32.34 6.06
N PRO A 103 15.31 -33.64 5.94
CA PRO A 103 14.19 -34.26 6.66
C PRO A 103 14.22 -34.07 8.19
N GLU A 104 15.41 -33.96 8.78
CA GLU A 104 15.57 -33.73 10.22
C GLU A 104 14.99 -32.38 10.63
N ASN A 105 15.07 -31.35 9.75
CA ASN A 105 14.45 -30.06 10.02
C ASN A 105 12.92 -30.17 10.16
N VAL A 106 12.29 -31.00 9.31
CA VAL A 106 10.84 -31.26 9.38
C VAL A 106 10.48 -32.00 10.68
N SER A 107 11.30 -32.99 11.06
CA SER A 107 11.10 -33.73 12.31
C SER A 107 11.20 -32.81 13.53
N THR A 108 12.18 -31.92 13.55
CA THR A 108 12.36 -30.92 14.61
C THR A 108 11.18 -29.95 14.66
N PHE A 109 10.75 -29.42 13.51
CA PHE A 109 9.58 -28.54 13.44
C PHE A 109 8.32 -29.19 14.05
N ILE A 110 8.10 -30.47 13.76
CA ILE A 110 6.97 -31.22 14.33
C ILE A 110 7.06 -31.33 15.86
N LYS A 111 8.25 -31.58 16.41
CA LYS A 111 8.45 -31.63 17.87
C LYS A 111 8.14 -30.26 18.50
N HIS A 112 8.55 -29.19 17.84
CA HIS A 112 8.32 -27.82 18.30
C HIS A 112 6.85 -27.45 18.35
N VAL A 113 6.07 -27.90 17.37
CA VAL A 113 4.61 -27.74 17.38
C VAL A 113 3.99 -28.47 18.58
N GLY A 114 4.53 -29.63 18.97
CA GLY A 114 4.14 -30.32 20.20
C GLY A 114 4.34 -29.45 21.45
N PHE A 115 5.44 -28.70 21.50
CA PHE A 115 5.68 -27.73 22.56
C PHE A 115 4.69 -26.55 22.51
N LEU A 116 4.38 -26.00 21.34
CA LEU A 116 3.37 -24.94 21.21
C LEU A 116 1.99 -25.40 21.68
N SER A 117 1.60 -26.62 21.31
CA SER A 117 0.36 -27.25 21.75
C SER A 117 0.24 -27.24 23.28
N GLN A 118 1.32 -27.58 23.99
CA GLN A 118 1.37 -27.53 25.45
C GLN A 118 1.38 -26.08 25.98
N LYS A 119 2.25 -25.22 25.44
CA LYS A 119 2.41 -23.81 25.90
C LYS A 119 1.10 -23.02 25.79
N TYR A 120 0.33 -23.25 24.73
CA TYR A 120 -0.91 -22.52 24.45
C TYR A 120 -2.18 -23.28 24.84
N ASN A 121 -2.06 -24.50 25.39
CA ASN A 121 -3.18 -25.39 25.71
C ASN A 121 -4.13 -25.59 24.50
N LEU A 122 -3.53 -25.87 23.34
CA LEU A 122 -4.23 -26.07 22.07
C LEU A 122 -3.95 -27.48 21.55
N ASN A 123 -4.90 -28.06 20.81
CA ASN A 123 -4.65 -29.31 20.11
C ASN A 123 -3.71 -29.07 18.92
N ARG A 124 -2.95 -30.09 18.52
CA ARG A 124 -2.06 -30.03 17.35
C ARG A 124 -2.81 -29.59 16.08
N GLU A 125 -4.06 -30.02 15.92
CA GLU A 125 -4.92 -29.69 14.77
C GLU A 125 -5.31 -28.21 14.68
N SER A 126 -5.13 -27.45 15.77
CA SER A 126 -5.34 -26.00 15.79
C SER A 126 -4.26 -25.22 15.04
N PHE A 127 -3.14 -25.87 14.70
CA PHE A 127 -2.01 -25.25 14.01
C PHE A 127 -1.98 -25.63 12.52
N ASN A 128 -1.98 -24.63 11.66
CA ASN A 128 -1.47 -24.76 10.30
C ASN A 128 0.06 -24.66 10.36
N LEU A 129 0.74 -25.67 9.85
CA LEU A 129 2.19 -25.74 9.86
C LEU A 129 2.73 -25.23 8.53
N VAL A 130 3.60 -24.23 8.58
CA VAL A 130 4.19 -23.64 7.38
C VAL A 130 5.70 -23.69 7.48
N LEU A 131 6.34 -24.34 6.51
CA LEU A 131 7.78 -24.34 6.36
C LEU A 131 8.15 -23.50 5.14
N ILE A 132 8.93 -22.45 5.38
CA ILE A 132 9.33 -21.47 4.36
C ILE A 132 10.82 -21.58 4.12
N GLY A 133 11.23 -21.72 2.86
CA GLY A 133 12.64 -21.79 2.49
C GLY A 133 12.87 -21.84 0.99
N ASP A 134 14.13 -21.84 0.57
CA ASP A 134 14.55 -21.66 -0.81
C ASP A 134 14.91 -22.98 -1.53
N ASN A 135 15.25 -24.04 -0.80
CA ASN A 135 15.65 -25.31 -1.40
C ASN A 135 15.16 -26.54 -0.61
N PHE A 136 14.08 -27.16 -1.12
CA PHE A 136 13.49 -28.36 -0.55
C PHE A 136 13.86 -29.62 -1.33
N SER A 137 14.51 -30.59 -0.67
CA SER A 137 14.73 -31.90 -1.26
C SER A 137 13.41 -32.65 -1.51
N LYS A 138 13.42 -33.67 -2.38
CA LYS A 138 12.23 -34.50 -2.63
C LYS A 138 11.74 -35.20 -1.37
N GLU A 139 12.67 -35.62 -0.52
CA GLU A 139 12.41 -36.22 0.78
C GLU A 139 11.70 -35.21 1.67
N VAL A 140 12.19 -33.98 1.80
CA VAL A 140 11.49 -32.95 2.59
C VAL A 140 10.08 -32.67 2.08
N LYS A 141 9.89 -32.59 0.76
CA LYS A 141 8.56 -32.44 0.15
C LYS A 141 7.63 -33.60 0.52
N PHE A 142 8.15 -34.83 0.50
CA PHE A 142 7.42 -36.03 0.93
C PHE A 142 7.11 -36.04 2.43
N PHE A 143 8.07 -35.71 3.30
CA PHE A 143 7.84 -35.61 4.73
C PHE A 143 6.80 -34.55 5.07
N CYS A 144 6.87 -33.38 4.43
CA CYS A 144 5.89 -32.31 4.67
C CYS A 144 4.47 -32.72 4.25
N SER A 145 4.32 -33.47 3.14
CA SER A 145 3.00 -33.96 2.75
C SER A 145 2.42 -34.98 3.74
N LEU A 146 3.26 -35.88 4.27
CA LEU A 146 2.84 -36.85 5.30
C LEU A 146 2.33 -36.19 6.59
N PHE A 147 2.88 -35.04 6.96
CA PHE A 147 2.54 -34.33 8.19
C PHE A 147 1.63 -33.12 7.98
N ASN A 148 1.06 -32.96 6.78
CA ASN A 148 0.22 -31.82 6.39
C ASN A 148 0.88 -30.46 6.66
N ILE A 149 2.18 -30.36 6.36
CA ILE A 149 2.97 -29.13 6.46
C ILE A 149 2.92 -28.44 5.10
N ARG A 150 2.43 -27.21 5.08
CA ARG A 150 2.43 -26.38 3.87
C ARG A 150 3.84 -25.89 3.60
N LEU A 151 4.34 -26.17 2.40
CA LEU A 151 5.60 -25.62 1.91
C LEU A 151 5.35 -24.30 1.20
N VAL A 152 6.14 -23.30 1.56
CA VAL A 152 6.26 -22.06 0.79
C VAL A 152 7.68 -21.99 0.29
N GLU A 153 7.87 -22.47 -0.94
CA GLU A 153 9.15 -22.36 -1.64
C GLU A 153 9.32 -20.91 -2.06
N LEU A 154 10.23 -20.23 -1.36
CA LEU A 154 10.72 -18.92 -1.71
C LEU A 154 11.62 -19.06 -2.94
N ASN A 155 11.01 -19.43 -4.06
CA ASN A 155 11.52 -19.11 -5.38
C ASN A 155 11.27 -17.62 -5.59
N LEU A 156 11.95 -16.84 -4.75
CA LEU A 156 11.80 -15.40 -4.58
C LEU A 156 12.00 -14.66 -5.89
N VAL A 157 12.71 -15.26 -6.84
CA VAL A 157 12.87 -14.72 -8.19
C VAL A 157 11.56 -14.88 -8.97
N ASP A 158 11.01 -16.09 -9.07
CA ASP A 158 9.87 -16.38 -9.93
C ASP A 158 8.55 -15.86 -9.36
N GLU A 159 8.33 -15.98 -8.05
CA GLU A 159 7.11 -15.48 -7.42
C GLU A 159 7.08 -13.94 -7.42
N LEU A 160 8.21 -13.30 -7.16
CA LEU A 160 8.34 -11.85 -7.29
C LEU A 160 8.16 -11.41 -8.75
N ASN A 161 8.73 -12.14 -9.71
CA ASN A 161 8.53 -11.87 -11.13
C ASN A 161 7.05 -11.94 -11.52
N ASN A 162 6.33 -12.97 -11.05
CA ASN A 162 4.91 -13.15 -11.34
C ASN A 162 4.05 -12.06 -10.68
N ARG A 163 4.36 -11.67 -9.44
CA ARG A 163 3.63 -10.60 -8.73
C ARG A 163 3.94 -9.21 -9.28
N ILE A 164 5.18 -8.94 -9.69
CA ILE A 164 5.56 -7.71 -10.41
C ILE A 164 4.79 -7.65 -11.75
N LYS A 165 4.72 -8.75 -12.50
CA LYS A 165 3.92 -8.82 -13.73
C LYS A 165 2.45 -8.49 -13.43
N ALA A 166 1.84 -9.11 -12.43
CA ALA A 166 0.45 -8.86 -12.06
C ALA A 166 0.20 -7.39 -11.63
N TYR A 167 1.13 -6.80 -10.87
CA TYR A 167 1.05 -5.40 -10.46
C TYR A 167 1.18 -4.44 -11.66
N ILE A 168 2.14 -4.70 -12.55
CA ILE A 168 2.30 -3.93 -13.80
C ILE A 168 1.04 -4.03 -14.64
N GLU A 169 0.45 -5.21 -14.80
CA GLU A 169 -0.81 -5.39 -15.54
C GLU A 169 -1.97 -4.63 -14.88
N ASN A 170 -2.08 -4.64 -13.55
CA ASN A 170 -3.08 -3.83 -12.85
C ASN A 170 -2.86 -2.32 -13.02
N LEU A 171 -1.61 -1.85 -13.01
CA LEU A 171 -1.29 -0.46 -13.29
C LEU A 171 -1.63 -0.08 -14.73
N LYS A 172 -1.28 -0.92 -15.71
CA LYS A 172 -1.67 -0.73 -17.11
C LYS A 172 -3.18 -0.63 -17.25
N LYS A 173 -3.94 -1.51 -16.61
CA LYS A 173 -5.41 -1.44 -16.60
C LYS A 173 -5.91 -0.12 -16.01
N LYS A 174 -5.34 0.34 -14.89
CA LYS A 174 -5.71 1.64 -14.28
C LYS A 174 -5.35 2.84 -15.16
N VAL A 175 -4.21 2.81 -15.83
CA VAL A 175 -3.80 3.86 -16.76
C VAL A 175 -4.68 3.85 -18.00
N ALA A 176 -4.93 2.68 -18.60
CA ALA A 176 -5.85 2.55 -19.74
C ALA A 176 -7.29 2.96 -19.37
N LEU A 177 -7.75 2.63 -18.16
CA LEU A 177 -9.02 3.15 -17.61
C LEU A 177 -8.98 4.67 -17.48
N LYS A 178 -7.86 5.26 -17.06
CA LYS A 178 -7.72 6.70 -16.94
C LYS A 178 -7.63 7.40 -18.30
N GLU A 179 -6.91 6.84 -19.28
CA GLU A 179 -6.79 7.36 -20.64
C GLU A 179 -8.11 7.22 -21.40
N SER A 180 -8.80 6.08 -21.28
CA SER A 180 -10.17 5.94 -21.80
C SER A 180 -11.18 6.81 -21.06
N PHE A 181 -10.96 7.11 -19.78
CA PHE A 181 -11.75 8.10 -19.05
C PHE A 181 -11.42 9.52 -19.53
N GLU A 182 -10.17 9.85 -19.86
CA GLU A 182 -9.76 11.14 -20.44
C GLU A 182 -10.19 11.30 -21.90
N GLU A 183 -10.29 10.22 -22.68
CA GLU A 183 -10.85 10.21 -24.05
C GLU A 183 -12.40 10.25 -24.04
N ASN A 184 -13.06 9.66 -23.03
CA ASN A 184 -14.51 9.78 -22.83
C ASN A 184 -14.92 11.04 -22.04
N ILE A 185 -13.98 11.71 -21.36
CA ILE A 185 -14.08 13.13 -21.08
C ILE A 185 -13.70 13.84 -22.38
N SER A 186 -14.63 13.83 -23.35
CA SER A 186 -14.85 15.10 -24.04
C SER A 186 -14.93 16.15 -22.95
N ALA A 187 -14.02 17.14 -23.00
CA ALA A 187 -13.97 18.26 -22.07
C ALA A 187 -15.38 18.55 -21.59
N PRO A 188 -15.63 18.62 -20.26
CA PRO A 188 -16.95 18.48 -19.66
C PRO A 188 -18.00 19.06 -20.60
N HIS A 189 -19.05 18.30 -20.94
CA HIS A 189 -20.24 18.87 -21.57
C HIS A 189 -20.84 19.89 -20.58
N ILE A 190 -20.18 21.04 -20.51
CA ILE A 190 -20.70 22.31 -20.08
C ILE A 190 -21.66 22.59 -21.23
N SER A 191 -22.93 22.26 -21.03
CA SER A 191 -23.96 22.87 -21.86
C SER A 191 -23.75 24.38 -21.72
N SER A 192 -23.27 25.02 -22.79
CA SER A 192 -23.06 26.47 -22.89
C SER A 192 -24.35 27.27 -22.76
N ASP A 193 -25.48 26.59 -22.56
CA ASP A 193 -26.82 27.16 -22.50
C ASP A 193 -27.24 27.60 -21.09
N LEU A 194 -26.37 27.44 -20.09
CA LEU A 194 -26.56 28.03 -18.76
C LEU A 194 -25.59 29.21 -18.59
N SER A 195 -26.14 30.37 -18.23
CA SER A 195 -25.44 31.64 -18.02
C SER A 195 -24.08 31.48 -17.32
N ASP A 196 -23.12 32.36 -17.62
CA ASP A 196 -21.75 32.38 -17.06
C ASP A 196 -21.67 32.21 -15.52
N GLU A 197 -22.76 32.44 -14.80
CA GLU A 197 -22.87 32.33 -13.36
C GLU A 197 -23.07 30.91 -12.81
N CYS A 198 -23.40 29.92 -13.66
CA CYS A 198 -23.74 28.56 -13.23
C CYS A 198 -22.72 27.49 -13.68
N LEU A 199 -22.50 26.48 -12.85
CA LEU A 199 -21.72 25.27 -13.16
C LEU A 199 -22.59 24.04 -12.87
N GLU A 200 -22.90 23.28 -13.90
CA GLU A 200 -23.60 21.99 -13.76
C GLU A 200 -22.59 20.84 -13.65
N ILE A 201 -22.75 19.99 -12.64
CA ILE A 201 -21.91 18.81 -12.42
C ILE A 201 -22.82 17.58 -12.38
N THR A 202 -22.64 16.68 -13.34
CA THR A 202 -23.43 15.45 -13.54
C THR A 202 -22.66 14.18 -13.16
N ASN A 203 -21.36 14.27 -12.91
CA ASN A 203 -20.50 13.13 -12.62
C ASN A 203 -20.29 12.97 -11.10
N GLU A 204 -20.82 11.89 -10.53
CA GLU A 204 -20.82 11.62 -9.09
C GLU A 204 -19.41 11.38 -8.51
N LEU A 205 -18.52 10.73 -9.28
CA LEU A 205 -17.12 10.54 -8.88
C LEU A 205 -16.37 11.87 -8.83
N LEU A 206 -16.67 12.78 -9.76
CA LEU A 206 -16.10 14.12 -9.80
C LEU A 206 -16.56 14.97 -8.60
N LEU A 207 -17.81 14.81 -8.14
CA LEU A 207 -18.33 15.47 -6.94
C LEU A 207 -17.54 15.09 -5.69
N SER A 208 -17.38 13.79 -5.44
CA SER A 208 -16.69 13.29 -4.23
C SER A 208 -15.21 13.70 -4.17
N SER A 209 -14.58 13.82 -5.34
CA SER A 209 -13.18 14.23 -5.44
C SER A 209 -12.99 15.75 -5.37
N ILE A 210 -13.98 16.58 -5.74
CA ILE A 210 -13.85 18.04 -5.70
C ILE A 210 -14.39 18.63 -4.40
N PHE A 211 -15.55 18.20 -3.93
CA PHE A 211 -16.24 18.78 -2.77
C PHE A 211 -15.97 18.02 -1.48
N THR A 212 -14.68 17.90 -1.12
CA THR A 212 -14.33 17.44 0.22
C THR A 212 -14.68 18.50 1.26
N GLU A 213 -14.88 18.10 2.50
CA GLU A 213 -15.16 19.00 3.63
C GLU A 213 -14.17 20.17 3.68
N LYS A 214 -12.87 19.90 3.51
CA LYS A 214 -11.81 20.92 3.52
C LYS A 214 -11.84 21.87 2.33
N ARG A 215 -12.32 21.44 1.17
CA ARG A 215 -12.50 22.33 0.01
C ARG A 215 -13.80 23.13 0.12
N MET A 216 -14.84 22.57 0.73
CA MET A 216 -16.07 23.31 1.06
C MET A 216 -15.81 24.42 2.09
N GLU A 217 -15.05 24.14 3.14
CA GLU A 217 -14.57 25.16 4.10
C GLU A 217 -13.85 26.30 3.37
N LEU A 218 -12.98 25.95 2.42
CA LEU A 218 -12.18 26.90 1.67
C LEU A 218 -13.04 27.78 0.73
N ILE A 219 -14.01 27.19 0.04
CA ILE A 219 -15.00 27.91 -0.79
C ILE A 219 -15.80 28.90 0.06
N ASN A 220 -16.31 28.43 1.21
CA ASN A 220 -17.08 29.27 2.13
C ASN A 220 -16.25 30.43 2.68
N GLU A 221 -14.97 30.19 2.95
CA GLU A 221 -14.08 31.23 3.43
C GLU A 221 -13.76 32.27 2.35
N ILE A 222 -13.55 31.85 1.09
CA ILE A 222 -13.39 32.79 -0.03
C ILE A 222 -14.62 33.70 -0.18
N LEU A 223 -15.84 33.14 -0.05
CA LEU A 223 -17.08 33.92 -0.07
C LEU A 223 -17.14 34.94 1.06
N ARG A 224 -16.78 34.50 2.27
CA ARG A 224 -16.94 35.26 3.50
C ARG A 224 -15.92 36.37 3.65
N SER A 225 -14.62 36.04 3.57
CA SER A 225 -13.54 36.98 3.90
C SER A 225 -12.95 37.67 2.68
N LYS A 226 -13.21 37.18 1.45
CA LYS A 226 -12.67 37.74 0.20
C LYS A 226 -11.15 38.02 0.32
N PRO A 227 -10.35 36.98 0.60
CA PRO A 227 -8.95 37.14 0.97
C PRO A 227 -8.14 37.81 -0.14
N SER A 228 -7.22 38.70 0.22
CA SER A 228 -6.34 39.40 -0.73
C SER A 228 -5.16 38.54 -1.19
N SER A 229 -4.99 37.34 -0.62
CA SER A 229 -3.97 36.37 -1.04
C SER A 229 -4.23 34.96 -0.51
N ILE A 230 -3.59 33.96 -1.14
CA ILE A 230 -3.57 32.57 -0.64
C ILE A 230 -3.04 32.47 0.79
N LYS A 231 -2.02 33.28 1.14
CA LYS A 231 -1.45 33.28 2.49
C LYS A 231 -2.44 33.76 3.54
N GLU A 232 -3.22 34.79 3.22
CA GLU A 232 -4.27 35.31 4.11
C GLU A 232 -5.39 34.28 4.29
N LEU A 233 -5.82 33.63 3.21
CA LEU A 233 -6.80 32.54 3.27
C LEU A 233 -6.30 31.37 4.13
N ALA A 234 -5.03 31.01 4.00
CA ALA A 234 -4.44 29.95 4.82
C ALA A 234 -4.40 30.33 6.31
N LEU A 235 -4.08 31.58 6.62
CA LEU A 235 -4.09 32.09 7.99
C LEU A 235 -5.50 32.09 8.59
N SER A 236 -6.53 32.52 7.84
CA SER A 236 -7.91 32.56 8.36
C SER A 236 -8.49 31.17 8.63
N LEU A 237 -8.05 30.16 7.87
CA LEU A 237 -8.41 28.76 8.08
C LEU A 237 -7.52 28.03 9.10
N ASN A 238 -6.48 28.69 9.62
CA ASN A 238 -5.42 28.05 10.42
C ASN A 238 -4.83 26.81 9.73
N ARG A 239 -4.55 26.92 8.42
CA ARG A 239 -4.02 25.85 7.55
C ARG A 239 -2.68 26.23 6.94
N ASP A 240 -1.92 25.21 6.55
CA ASP A 240 -0.68 25.41 5.82
C ASP A 240 -0.93 25.97 4.40
N THR A 241 -0.12 26.95 3.98
CA THR A 241 -0.27 27.65 2.70
C THR A 241 -0.10 26.72 1.49
N LYS A 242 0.77 25.71 1.57
CA LYS A 242 0.97 24.75 0.46
C LYS A 242 -0.27 23.87 0.29
N ASN A 243 -0.85 23.39 1.38
CA ASN A 243 -2.06 22.57 1.30
C ASN A 243 -3.25 23.36 0.76
N VAL A 244 -3.39 24.63 1.19
CA VAL A 244 -4.41 25.54 0.64
C VAL A 244 -4.17 25.80 -0.84
N PHE A 245 -2.92 25.97 -1.26
CA PHE A 245 -2.58 26.15 -2.67
C PHE A 245 -2.97 24.94 -3.54
N GLU A 246 -2.66 23.73 -3.09
CA GLU A 246 -3.04 22.51 -3.83
C GLU A 246 -4.57 22.36 -3.92
N ASP A 247 -5.30 22.65 -2.85
CA ASP A 247 -6.77 22.64 -2.88
C ASP A 247 -7.35 23.69 -3.84
N LEU A 248 -6.81 24.92 -3.82
CA LEU A 248 -7.18 25.98 -4.75
C LEU A 248 -6.91 25.58 -6.20
N ARG A 249 -5.79 24.92 -6.46
CA ARG A 249 -5.44 24.43 -7.80
C ARG A 249 -6.48 23.44 -8.31
N LEU A 250 -6.88 22.46 -7.49
CA LEU A 250 -7.92 21.49 -7.86
C LEU A 250 -9.27 22.17 -8.13
N LEU A 251 -9.65 23.15 -7.31
CA LEU A 251 -10.87 23.94 -7.52
C LEU A 251 -10.80 24.82 -8.79
N GLN A 252 -9.62 25.30 -9.16
CA GLN A 252 -9.40 26.05 -10.40
C GLN A 252 -9.49 25.14 -11.63
N GLU A 253 -8.88 23.95 -11.57
CA GLU A 253 -8.97 22.94 -12.63
C GLU A 253 -10.44 22.51 -12.86
N ALA A 254 -11.24 22.48 -11.80
CA ALA A 254 -12.69 22.28 -11.83
C ALA A 254 -13.51 23.51 -12.28
N LYS A 255 -12.87 24.63 -12.60
CA LYS A 255 -13.50 25.92 -13.00
C LYS A 255 -14.47 26.51 -11.96
N ILE A 256 -14.29 26.18 -10.68
CA ILE A 256 -15.10 26.72 -9.57
C ILE A 256 -14.58 28.10 -9.16
N ILE A 257 -13.25 28.24 -9.11
CA ILE A 257 -12.56 29.49 -8.79
C ILE A 257 -11.63 29.93 -9.92
N ASP A 258 -11.28 31.20 -9.91
CA ASP A 258 -10.15 31.75 -10.65
C ASP A 258 -9.06 32.22 -9.66
N MET A 259 -7.81 32.19 -10.11
CA MET A 259 -6.68 32.79 -9.38
C MET A 259 -6.20 34.02 -10.14
N LEU A 260 -6.59 35.20 -9.68
CA LEU A 260 -6.16 36.47 -10.26
C LEU A 260 -4.76 36.84 -9.75
N ILE A 261 -3.96 37.47 -10.60
CA ILE A 261 -2.64 37.98 -10.21
C ILE A 261 -2.80 39.47 -9.89
N ASN A 262 -2.55 39.84 -8.63
CA ASN A 262 -2.51 41.24 -8.18
C ASN A 262 -1.10 41.56 -7.65
N GLY A 263 -0.29 42.21 -8.50
CA GLY A 263 1.14 42.40 -8.26
C GLY A 263 1.88 41.06 -8.13
N LYS A 264 2.49 40.79 -6.97
CA LYS A 264 3.17 39.52 -6.67
C LYS A 264 2.27 38.47 -6.01
N LYS A 265 1.01 38.81 -5.72
CA LYS A 265 0.08 37.94 -4.97
C LYS A 265 -0.89 37.25 -5.92
N ARG A 266 -1.27 36.01 -5.58
CA ARG A 266 -2.40 35.30 -6.20
C ARG A 266 -3.63 35.45 -5.31
N VAL A 267 -4.71 35.92 -5.89
CA VAL A 267 -5.99 36.21 -5.23
C VAL A 267 -7.02 35.21 -5.72
N PRO A 268 -7.52 34.32 -4.85
CA PRO A 268 -8.57 33.38 -5.25
C PRO A 268 -9.93 34.08 -5.27
N THR A 269 -10.69 33.91 -6.35
CA THR A 269 -12.04 34.48 -6.51
C THR A 269 -12.99 33.42 -7.04
N LEU A 270 -14.23 33.37 -6.56
CA LEU A 270 -15.22 32.46 -7.11
C LEU A 270 -15.65 32.90 -8.49
N ARG A 271 -15.59 31.95 -9.43
CA ARG A 271 -16.00 32.17 -10.82
C ARG A 271 -17.50 31.98 -10.99
N LYS A 272 -18.09 31.09 -10.21
CA LYS A 272 -19.47 30.63 -10.35
C LYS A 272 -20.25 30.98 -9.09
N LYS A 273 -21.46 31.53 -9.29
CA LYS A 273 -22.38 31.88 -8.20
C LYS A 273 -23.23 30.67 -7.77
N THR A 274 -23.55 29.80 -8.73
CA THR A 274 -24.41 28.64 -8.50
C THR A 274 -23.74 27.38 -9.02
N ILE A 275 -23.70 26.34 -8.19
CA ILE A 275 -23.27 25.00 -8.58
C ILE A 275 -24.50 24.10 -8.53
N ILE A 276 -24.91 23.57 -9.68
CA ILE A 276 -26.02 22.63 -9.80
C ILE A 276 -25.44 21.22 -9.84
N ILE A 277 -25.82 20.41 -8.87
CA ILE A 277 -25.42 19.02 -8.78
C ILE A 277 -26.60 18.16 -9.23
N LYS A 278 -26.46 17.47 -10.36
CA LYS A 278 -27.45 16.46 -10.78
C LYS A 278 -26.94 15.09 -10.36
N LEU A 279 -27.52 14.58 -9.27
CA LEU A 279 -27.32 13.18 -8.87
C LEU A 279 -28.22 12.33 -9.77
N GLY A 280 -27.62 11.37 -10.47
CA GLY A 280 -28.33 10.46 -11.36
C GLY A 280 -29.25 9.54 -10.57
N GLY A 281 -30.46 9.99 -10.25
CA GLY A 281 -31.52 9.14 -9.73
C GLY A 281 -32.09 8.30 -10.86
N THR A 282 -31.72 7.02 -10.91
CA THR A 282 -32.61 6.01 -11.50
C THR A 282 -33.76 5.85 -10.50
N ILE A 283 -34.96 6.30 -10.88
CA ILE A 283 -36.21 5.89 -10.22
C ILE A 283 -36.60 4.54 -10.82
#